data_AF-A0AAU8IHG8-F1
#
_entry.id   AF-A0AAU8IHG8-F1
#
_cell.length_a   1.000
_cell.length_b   1.000
_cell.length_c   1.000
_cell.angle_alpha   90.00
_cell.angle_beta   90.00
_cell.angle_gamma   90.00
#
_symmetry.space_group_name_H-M   'P 1'
#
loop_
_entity.id
_entity.type
_entity.pdbx_description
1 polymer ?
#
loop_
_entity_poly.entity_id
_entity_poly.type
_entity_poly.pdbx_seq_one_letter_code
_entity_poly.pdbx_strand_id
1 'polypeptide(L)'
;MRASLNNQIRRSLQNDLSSLHRTESILTDKIHELRALIAKIDRHLSSFEHNRAQFHSIYNPRSEWNGTERRHFDDHMNSEILDDYRSFLTSVRRLREDVQDEARRLNNHLYLCRSDIRSVHSSLSALND
;
A
#
# COMPACT_ATOMS: atom_id res chain seq x y z
N MET A 1 51.45 -10.92 -1.69
CA MET A 1 50.24 -11.19 -2.49
C MET A 1 48.98 -11.40 -1.65
N ARG A 2 48.92 -12.35 -0.71
CA ARG A 2 47.70 -12.64 0.10
C ARG A 2 47.11 -11.44 0.85
N ALA A 3 47.95 -10.61 1.48
CA ALA A 3 47.49 -9.41 2.20
C ALA A 3 46.85 -8.36 1.27
N SER A 4 47.30 -8.25 0.01
CA SER A 4 46.70 -7.36 -0.99
C SER A 4 45.33 -7.84 -1.43
N LEU A 5 45.16 -9.16 -1.59
CA LEU A 5 43.88 -9.78 -1.95
C LEU A 5 42.85 -9.65 -0.83
N ASN A 6 43.21 -9.93 0.43
CA ASN A 6 42.31 -9.75 1.57
C ASN A 6 41.85 -8.30 1.72
N ASN A 7 42.75 -7.34 1.46
CA ASN A 7 42.38 -5.92 1.47
C ASN A 7 41.42 -5.55 0.33
N GLN A 8 41.56 -6.14 -0.85
CA GLN A 8 40.60 -5.95 -1.95
C GLN A 8 39.23 -6.57 -1.62
N ILE A 9 39.19 -7.79 -1.11
CA ILE A 9 37.95 -8.47 -0.71
C ILE A 9 37.23 -7.66 0.38
N ARG A 10 37.95 -7.19 1.40
CA ARG A 10 37.38 -6.38 2.48
C ARG A 10 36.74 -5.10 1.95
N ARG A 11 37.43 -4.37 1.05
CA ARG A 11 36.89 -3.15 0.44
C ARG A 11 35.64 -3.44 -0.39
N SER A 12 35.62 -4.54 -1.15
CA SER A 12 34.43 -4.95 -1.92
C SER A 12 33.24 -5.19 -0.99
N LEU A 13 33.43 -6.01 0.05
CA LEU A 13 32.36 -6.31 1.00
C LEU A 13 31.87 -5.08 1.78
N GLN A 14 32.75 -4.12 2.10
CA GLN A 14 32.36 -2.84 2.71
C GLN A 14 31.50 -1.98 1.77
N ASN A 15 31.82 -1.99 0.47
CA ASN A 15 31.03 -1.29 -0.54
C ASN A 15 29.65 -1.96 -0.70
N ASP A 16 29.60 -3.28 -0.73
CA ASP A 16 28.36 -4.06 -0.81
C ASP A 16 27.48 -3.79 0.41
N LEU A 17 28.05 -3.80 1.61
CA LEU A 17 27.34 -3.48 2.85
C LEU A 17 26.75 -2.06 2.83
N SER A 18 27.54 -1.09 2.35
CA SER A 18 27.08 0.30 2.21
C SER A 18 25.92 0.43 1.21
N SER A 19 25.98 -0.31 0.11
CA SER A 19 24.90 -0.37 -0.89
C SER A 19 23.63 -1.01 -0.30
N LEU A 20 23.77 -2.12 0.41
CA LEU A 20 22.66 -2.82 1.06
C LEU A 20 21.97 -1.94 2.11
N HIS A 21 22.71 -1.21 2.96
CA HIS A 21 22.09 -0.28 3.91
C HIS A 21 21.32 0.86 3.23
N ARG A 22 21.79 1.36 2.08
CA ARG A 22 21.03 2.34 1.29
C ARG A 22 19.73 1.72 0.76
N THR A 23 19.79 0.51 0.23
CA THR A 23 18.60 -0.22 -0.21
C THR A 23 17.63 -0.48 0.94
N GLU A 24 18.13 -0.85 2.12
CA GLU A 24 17.32 -1.04 3.34
C GLU A 24 16.55 0.23 3.71
N SER A 25 17.23 1.39 3.69
CA SER A 25 16.59 2.70 3.94
C SER A 25 15.49 2.99 2.93
N ILE A 26 15.79 2.88 1.63
CA ILE A 26 14.81 3.14 0.55
C ILE A 26 13.58 2.24 0.67
N LEU A 27 13.79 0.95 0.96
CA LEU A 27 12.68 0.01 1.14
C LEU A 27 11.83 0.39 2.35
N THR A 28 12.47 0.76 3.46
CA THR A 28 11.79 1.17 4.70
C THR A 28 10.92 2.41 4.46
N ASP A 29 11.45 3.42 3.78
CA ASP A 29 10.74 4.65 3.46
C ASP A 29 9.53 4.38 2.57
N LYS A 30 9.70 3.59 1.49
CA LYS A 30 8.60 3.20 0.60
C LYS A 30 7.50 2.42 1.32
N ILE A 31 7.86 1.50 2.21
CA ILE A 31 6.89 0.75 3.02
C ILE A 31 6.11 1.72 3.92
N HIS A 32 6.77 2.72 4.51
CA HIS A 32 6.11 3.73 5.33
C HIS A 32 5.13 4.57 4.51
N GLU A 33 5.53 5.04 3.33
CA GLU A 33 4.68 5.79 2.40
C GLU A 33 3.44 4.99 1.99
N LEU A 34 3.59 3.72 1.62
CA LEU A 34 2.47 2.86 1.25
C LEU A 34 1.51 2.65 2.43
N ARG A 35 2.03 2.46 3.65
CA ARG A 35 1.19 2.35 4.86
C ARG A 35 0.41 3.64 5.13
N ALA A 36 1.04 4.80 4.94
CA ALA A 36 0.37 6.09 5.07
C ALA A 36 -0.71 6.28 4.00
N LEU A 37 -0.49 5.80 2.77
CA LEU A 37 -1.47 5.81 1.69
C LEU A 37 -2.67 4.91 2.02
N ILE A 38 -2.45 3.69 2.52
CA ILE A 38 -3.53 2.79 2.96
C ILE A 38 -4.39 3.48 4.03
N ALA A 39 -3.78 4.12 5.03
CA ALA A 39 -4.50 4.85 6.06
C ALA A 39 -5.29 6.06 5.53
N LYS A 40 -4.83 6.69 4.43
CA LYS A 40 -5.60 7.73 3.74
C LYS A 40 -6.81 7.13 3.02
N ILE A 41 -6.61 6.02 2.30
CA ILE A 41 -7.69 5.32 1.59
C ILE A 41 -8.76 4.84 2.57
N ASP A 42 -8.37 4.27 3.71
CA ASP A 42 -9.29 3.80 4.76
C ASP A 42 -10.18 4.94 5.31
N ARG A 43 -9.60 6.13 5.51
CA ARG A 43 -10.35 7.32 5.92
C ARG A 43 -11.35 7.77 4.85
N HIS A 44 -10.94 7.77 3.59
CA HIS A 44 -11.84 8.12 2.48
C HIS A 44 -12.97 7.11 2.33
N LEU A 45 -12.68 5.80 2.39
CA LEU A 45 -13.71 4.74 2.36
C LEU A 45 -14.72 4.90 3.49
N SER A 46 -14.25 5.17 4.71
CA SER A 46 -15.12 5.42 5.86
C SER A 46 -16.00 6.67 5.64
N SER A 47 -15.42 7.75 5.13
CA SER A 47 -16.17 8.97 4.80
C SER A 47 -17.21 8.73 3.70
N PHE A 48 -16.87 7.94 2.70
CA PHE A 48 -17.80 7.57 1.64
C PHE A 48 -18.96 6.74 2.18
N GLU A 49 -18.69 5.68 2.95
CA GLU A 49 -19.74 4.87 3.56
C GLU A 49 -20.68 5.69 4.45
N HIS A 50 -20.12 6.65 5.21
CA HIS A 50 -20.90 7.60 5.99
C HIS A 50 -21.80 8.48 5.12
N ASN A 51 -21.25 9.07 4.05
CA ASN A 51 -22.02 9.90 3.13
C ASN A 51 -23.14 9.11 2.44
N ARG A 52 -22.89 7.85 2.09
CA ARG A 52 -23.92 6.94 1.54
C ARG A 52 -25.06 6.72 2.53
N ALA A 53 -24.74 6.50 3.80
CA ALA A 53 -25.75 6.33 4.84
C ALA A 53 -26.59 7.60 5.04
N GLN A 54 -25.94 8.78 5.06
CA GLN A 54 -26.64 10.07 5.12
C GLN A 54 -27.55 10.27 3.91
N PHE A 55 -27.07 9.99 2.70
CA PHE A 55 -27.86 10.08 1.48
C PHE A 55 -29.11 9.20 1.55
N HIS A 56 -28.97 7.94 1.99
CA HIS A 56 -30.13 7.05 2.20
C HIS A 56 -31.09 7.56 3.28
N SER A 57 -30.60 8.28 4.29
CA SER A 57 -31.47 8.87 5.33
C SER A 57 -32.27 10.08 4.84
N ILE A 58 -31.75 10.82 3.85
CA ILE A 58 -32.39 11.98 3.23
C ILE A 58 -33.32 11.55 2.09
N TYR A 59 -33.01 10.43 1.42
CA TYR A 59 -33.90 9.78 0.46
C TYR A 59 -35.23 9.47 1.14
N ASN A 60 -36.25 10.28 0.86
CA ASN A 60 -37.50 10.27 1.58
C ASN A 60 -38.48 9.27 0.95
N PRO A 61 -38.84 8.17 1.63
CA PRO A 61 -39.90 7.27 1.18
C PRO A 61 -41.30 7.91 1.27
N ARG A 62 -41.43 9.13 1.80
CA ARG A 62 -42.69 9.91 1.89
C ARG A 62 -42.76 11.07 0.88
N SER A 63 -42.18 10.93 -0.31
CA SER A 63 -42.39 11.95 -1.34
C SER A 63 -43.85 12.00 -1.77
N GLU A 64 -44.37 13.19 -2.06
CA GLU A 64 -45.68 13.38 -2.71
C GLU A 64 -45.70 12.78 -4.14
N TRP A 65 -44.53 12.45 -4.67
CA TRP A 65 -44.33 11.79 -5.95
C TRP A 65 -44.80 10.34 -5.85
N ASN A 66 -45.80 10.00 -6.64
CA ASN A 66 -46.41 8.67 -6.74
C ASN A 66 -46.43 8.22 -8.20
N GLY A 67 -46.86 6.98 -8.46
CA GLY A 67 -47.02 6.47 -9.83
C GLY A 67 -45.72 6.43 -10.65
N THR A 68 -45.81 6.84 -11.91
CA THR A 68 -44.74 6.68 -12.91
C THR A 68 -43.55 7.61 -12.64
N GLU A 69 -43.77 8.83 -12.14
CA GLU A 69 -42.66 9.75 -11.81
C GLU A 69 -41.81 9.21 -10.66
N ARG A 70 -42.44 8.61 -9.64
CA ARG A 70 -41.70 7.97 -8.54
C ARG A 70 -40.85 6.81 -9.03
N ARG A 71 -41.40 5.98 -9.92
CA ARG A 71 -40.66 4.84 -10.49
C ARG A 71 -39.46 5.30 -11.31
N HIS A 72 -39.63 6.31 -12.18
CA HIS A 72 -38.51 6.87 -12.93
C HIS A 72 -37.42 7.46 -12.04
N PHE A 73 -37.82 8.18 -10.98
CA PHE A 73 -36.87 8.70 -10.00
C PHE A 73 -36.11 7.57 -9.30
N ASP A 74 -36.81 6.56 -8.80
CA ASP A 74 -36.20 5.42 -8.10
C ASP A 74 -35.29 4.61 -9.03
N ASP A 75 -35.70 4.39 -10.29
CA ASP A 75 -34.89 3.70 -11.29
C ASP A 75 -33.62 4.49 -11.61
N HIS A 76 -33.72 5.81 -11.85
CA HIS A 76 -32.55 6.66 -12.10
C HIS A 76 -31.59 6.72 -10.90
N MET A 77 -32.14 6.89 -9.69
CA MET A 77 -31.34 6.93 -8.46
C MET A 77 -30.64 5.61 -8.17
N ASN A 78 -31.30 4.48 -8.40
CA ASN A 78 -30.71 3.16 -8.17
C ASN A 78 -29.71 2.78 -9.28
N SER A 79 -30.09 2.92 -10.54
CA SER A 79 -29.31 2.41 -11.68
C SER A 79 -28.16 3.30 -12.11
N GLU A 80 -28.28 4.63 -11.96
CA GLU A 80 -27.22 5.55 -12.39
C GLU A 80 -26.40 6.02 -11.20
N ILE A 81 -27.05 6.46 -10.12
CA ILE A 81 -26.31 7.12 -9.02
C ILE A 81 -25.74 6.10 -8.02
N LEU A 82 -26.57 5.20 -7.50
CA LEU A 82 -26.14 4.26 -6.45
C LEU A 82 -25.24 3.15 -7.00
N ASP A 83 -25.48 2.67 -8.22
CA ASP A 83 -24.64 1.64 -8.84
C ASP A 83 -23.27 2.18 -9.27
N ASP A 84 -23.18 3.36 -9.87
CA ASP A 84 -21.89 4.02 -10.15
C ASP A 84 -21.09 4.25 -8.86
N TYR A 85 -21.78 4.69 -7.81
CA TYR A 85 -21.16 4.87 -6.51
C TYR A 85 -20.63 3.56 -5.90
N ARG A 86 -21.38 2.46 -6.00
CA ARG A 86 -20.91 1.12 -5.57
C ARG A 86 -19.71 0.66 -6.39
N SER A 87 -19.72 0.89 -7.70
CA SER A 87 -18.63 0.54 -8.61
C SER A 87 -17.35 1.32 -8.26
N PHE A 88 -17.48 2.63 -8.00
CA PHE A 88 -16.39 3.47 -7.54
C PHE A 88 -15.80 2.96 -6.21
N LEU A 89 -16.64 2.67 -5.20
CA LEU A 89 -16.13 2.14 -3.92
C LEU A 89 -15.44 0.80 -4.06
N THR A 90 -15.96 -0.07 -4.92
CA THR A 90 -15.31 -1.35 -5.23
C THR A 90 -13.93 -1.13 -5.84
N SER A 91 -13.79 -0.16 -6.74
CA SER A 91 -12.52 0.20 -7.36
C SER A 91 -11.52 0.77 -6.35
N VAL A 92 -11.98 1.63 -5.42
CA VAL A 92 -11.13 2.16 -4.33
C VAL A 92 -10.68 1.06 -3.38
N ARG A 93 -11.55 0.09 -3.06
CA ARG A 93 -11.18 -1.07 -2.23
C ARG A 93 -10.14 -1.96 -2.90
N ARG A 94 -10.27 -2.23 -4.21
CA ARG A 94 -9.25 -2.96 -4.97
C ARG A 94 -7.91 -2.23 -4.97
N LEU A 95 -7.91 -0.93 -5.21
CA LEU A 95 -6.68 -0.12 -5.12
C LEU A 95 -6.03 -0.23 -3.73
N ARG A 96 -6.82 -0.22 -2.66
CA ARG A 96 -6.31 -0.42 -1.29
C ARG A 96 -5.62 -1.78 -1.14
N GLU A 97 -6.23 -2.84 -1.66
CA GLU A 97 -5.70 -4.20 -1.64
C GLU A 97 -4.38 -4.28 -2.43
N ASP A 98 -4.33 -3.71 -3.63
CA ASP A 98 -3.12 -3.66 -4.46
C ASP A 98 -1.97 -2.95 -3.74
N VAL A 99 -2.23 -1.81 -3.11
CA VAL A 99 -1.24 -1.05 -2.32
C VAL A 99 -0.79 -1.86 -1.10
N GLN A 100 -1.71 -2.59 -0.46
CA GLN A 100 -1.39 -3.45 0.69
C GLN A 100 -0.50 -4.63 0.29
N ASP A 101 -0.76 -5.24 -0.86
CA ASP A 101 0.04 -6.35 -1.38
C ASP A 101 1.43 -5.89 -1.82
N GLU A 102 1.53 -4.70 -2.44
CA GLU A 102 2.83 -4.10 -2.74
C GLU A 102 3.63 -3.81 -1.46
N ALA A 103 2.98 -3.29 -0.41
CA ALA A 103 3.64 -3.07 0.88
C ALA A 103 4.13 -4.38 1.51
N ARG A 104 3.39 -5.49 1.38
CA ARG A 104 3.81 -6.83 1.82
C ARG A 104 5.01 -7.32 1.02
N ARG A 105 4.97 -7.17 -0.31
CA ARG A 105 6.07 -7.54 -1.20
C ARG A 105 7.36 -6.81 -0.85
N LEU A 106 7.30 -5.51 -0.62
CA LEU A 106 8.47 -4.72 -0.20
C LEU A 106 8.97 -5.12 1.19
N ASN A 107 8.08 -5.48 2.13
CA ASN A 107 8.51 -6.01 3.44
C ASN A 107 9.29 -7.33 3.28
N ASN A 108 8.88 -8.22 2.37
CA ASN A 108 9.63 -9.44 2.09
C ASN A 108 11.02 -9.13 1.51
N HIS A 109 11.12 -8.16 0.60
CA HIS A 109 12.41 -7.71 0.07
C HIS A 109 13.30 -7.10 1.17
N LEU A 110 12.73 -6.34 2.10
CA LEU A 110 13.45 -5.78 3.23
C LEU A 110 14.01 -6.88 4.14
N TYR A 111 13.24 -7.95 4.38
CA TYR A 111 13.71 -9.11 5.13
C TYR A 111 14.92 -9.78 4.47
N LEU A 112 14.86 -10.00 3.15
CA LEU A 112 15.97 -10.57 2.37
C LEU A 112 17.21 -9.66 2.43
N CYS A 113 17.03 -8.35 2.20
CA CYS A 113 18.11 -7.37 2.29
C CYS A 113 18.80 -7.39 3.66
N ARG A 114 18.04 -7.47 4.76
CA ARG A 114 18.58 -7.62 6.13
C ARG A 114 19.29 -8.95 6.37
N SER A 115 18.91 -10.01 5.65
CA SER A 115 19.64 -11.28 5.67
C SER A 115 20.99 -11.13 4.97
N ASP A 116 21.01 -10.48 3.81
CA ASP A 116 22.23 -10.24 3.04
C ASP A 116 23.23 -9.36 3.81
N ILE A 117 22.74 -8.30 4.46
CA ILE A 117 23.54 -7.44 5.36
C ILE A 117 24.25 -8.28 6.43
N ARG A 118 23.50 -9.19 7.09
CA ARG A 118 24.08 -10.08 8.12
C ARG A 118 25.13 -11.02 7.54
N SER A 119 24.87 -11.60 6.36
CA SER A 119 25.82 -12.48 5.67
C SER A 119 27.12 -11.77 5.29
N VAL A 120 27.03 -10.56 4.73
CA VAL A 120 28.20 -9.73 4.39
C VAL A 120 28.96 -9.32 5.66
N HIS A 121 28.25 -8.98 6.73
CA HIS A 121 28.87 -8.64 8.01
C HIS A 121 29.65 -9.84 8.59
N SER A 122 29.07 -11.04 8.60
CA SER A 122 29.76 -12.26 9.03
C SER A 122 31.01 -12.55 8.19
N SER A 123 30.92 -12.34 6.87
CA SER A 123 32.06 -12.51 5.96
C SER A 123 33.19 -11.50 6.25
N LEU A 124 32.83 -10.25 6.58
CA LEU A 124 33.79 -9.23 6.99
C LEU A 124 34.48 -9.56 8.32
N SER A 125 33.73 -10.07 9.31
CA SER A 125 34.28 -10.50 10.59
C SER A 125 35.28 -11.65 10.42
N ALA A 126 34.93 -12.66 9.61
CA ALA A 126 35.82 -13.80 9.32
C ALA A 126 37.12 -13.44 8.58
N LEU A 127 37.19 -12.25 7.96
CA LEU A 127 38.41 -11.71 7.33
C LEU A 127 39.26 -10.86 8.27
N ASN A 128 38.75 -10.55 9.46
CA ASN A 128 39.45 -9.80 10.50
C ASN A 128 39.96 -10.71 11.63
N ASP A 129 39.40 -11.92 11.76
CA ASP A 129 39.92 -13.03 12.56
C ASP A 129 41.07 -13.76 11.84
#